data_AF-A0A2V5YGQ6-F1
#
_entry.id   AF-A0A2V5YGQ6-F1
#
_cell.length_a   1.000
_cell.length_b   1.000
_cell.length_c   1.000
_cell.angle_alpha   90.00
_cell.angle_beta   90.00
_cell.angle_gamma   90.00
#
_symmetry.space_group_name_H-M   'P 1'
#
loop_
_entity.id
_entity.type
_entity.pdbx_description
1 polymer ?
#
loop_
_entity_poly.entity_id
_entity_poly.type
_entity_poly.pdbx_seq_one_letter_code
_entity_poly.pdbx_strand_id
1 'polypeptide(L)'
;MELTNNTIGGTNTANGYQALSSNTTGIGNTAIGNGALDGNTTGDDNIALGVAAGSSVATANNVISIGATGANVSDTTWIDNIYATTTVSATTLPVVVSDSGQLGTAPSSARFKKEIKPMDKASETILALKPVTFHYKSDNTNIPQFGLIAEDVAEVNPDLIVRDKNGDIYTVRYDAVNAMLLNEFLKEHKKVEEQARETREQKNVINQLKVSVAEQEATIAHQQTDFQFKLTEQEKQIEALTSDLQKVSAQLEASKSGPQMVESNQ
;
A
#
# COMPACT_ATOMS: atom_id res chain seq x y z
N MET A 1 41.26 42.09 15.24
CA MET A 1 42.14 41.17 14.48
C MET A 1 42.76 40.25 15.49
N GLU A 2 42.48 38.95 15.48
CA GLU A 2 43.39 37.97 16.07
C GLU A 2 43.43 36.71 15.19
N LEU A 3 44.65 36.40 14.75
CA LEU A 3 45.08 35.20 14.04
C LEU A 3 46.36 34.76 14.77
N THR A 4 46.27 34.49 16.07
CA THR A 4 47.42 34.47 16.98
C THR A 4 48.10 33.11 17.12
N ASN A 5 47.58 32.02 16.55
CA ASN A 5 48.11 30.66 16.78
C ASN A 5 48.27 29.73 15.55
N ASN A 6 48.31 30.21 14.30
CA ASN A 6 48.63 29.31 13.16
C ASN A 6 50.13 28.98 13.15
N THR A 7 50.50 27.86 13.77
CA THR A 7 51.91 27.43 13.84
C THR A 7 52.32 26.65 12.56
N ILE A 8 51.36 26.01 11.86
CA ILE A 8 51.60 25.26 10.59
C ILE A 8 50.44 25.36 9.56
N GLY A 9 49.20 25.70 9.98
CA GLY A 9 48.02 25.71 9.09
C GLY A 9 47.90 26.94 8.17
N GLY A 10 47.63 26.71 6.88
CA GLY A 10 47.42 27.74 5.85
C GLY A 10 45.93 28.01 5.54
N THR A 11 45.64 29.15 4.90
CA THR A 11 44.33 29.46 4.28
C THR A 11 43.13 29.52 5.25
N ASN A 12 43.35 29.89 6.50
CA ASN A 12 42.27 30.10 7.47
C ASN A 12 41.77 31.57 7.43
N THR A 13 40.45 31.76 7.54
CA THR A 13 39.83 33.08 7.75
C THR A 13 39.26 33.14 9.17
N ALA A 14 39.75 34.06 10.00
CA ALA A 14 39.27 34.26 11.38
C ALA A 14 38.83 35.71 11.59
N ASN A 15 37.53 35.94 11.84
CA ASN A 15 36.97 37.25 12.12
C ASN A 15 36.05 37.23 13.34
N GLY A 16 36.60 37.62 14.48
CA GLY A 16 35.90 37.69 15.76
C GLY A 16 36.88 37.57 16.92
N TYR A 17 36.49 37.97 18.11
CA TYR A 17 37.30 37.71 19.30
C TYR A 17 37.35 36.20 19.56
N GLN A 18 38.56 35.65 19.76
CA GLN A 18 38.83 34.21 19.98
C GLN A 18 38.47 33.26 18.81
N ALA A 19 38.12 33.78 17.63
CA ALA A 19 37.87 32.94 16.47
C ALA A 19 39.15 32.14 16.09
N LEU A 20 39.04 30.82 15.95
CA LEU A 20 40.17 29.89 15.68
C LEU A 20 41.36 29.99 16.67
N SER A 21 41.12 30.44 17.91
CA SER A 21 42.21 30.70 18.86
C SER A 21 43.01 29.47 19.29
N SER A 22 42.41 28.27 19.24
CA SER A 22 43.10 26.99 19.56
C SER A 22 43.62 26.24 18.32
N ASN A 23 43.46 26.79 17.10
CA ASN A 23 43.90 26.08 15.90
C ASN A 23 45.42 26.00 15.86
N THR A 24 45.95 24.78 15.68
CA THR A 24 47.40 24.51 15.64
C THR A 24 47.87 24.16 14.23
N THR A 25 47.18 23.22 13.59
CA THR A 25 47.57 22.61 12.30
C THR A 25 46.45 22.56 11.28
N GLY A 26 45.21 22.90 11.67
CA GLY A 26 44.05 22.83 10.77
C GLY A 26 44.12 23.85 9.63
N ILE A 27 43.65 23.47 8.45
CA ILE A 27 43.78 24.20 7.19
C ILE A 27 42.40 24.52 6.61
N GLY A 28 42.27 25.65 5.90
CA GLY A 28 41.06 25.93 5.10
C GLY A 28 39.81 26.29 5.90
N ASN A 29 39.93 26.60 7.19
CA ASN A 29 38.81 26.90 8.06
C ASN A 29 38.35 28.36 7.90
N THR A 30 37.05 28.59 7.89
CA THR A 30 36.43 29.92 7.95
C THR A 30 35.65 30.08 9.25
N ALA A 31 36.07 30.98 10.13
CA ALA A 31 35.44 31.26 11.42
C ALA A 31 35.08 32.74 11.54
N ILE A 32 33.79 33.05 11.55
CA ILE A 32 33.27 34.42 11.63
C ILE A 32 32.31 34.53 12.81
N GLY A 33 32.74 35.19 13.88
CA GLY A 33 31.99 35.37 15.11
C GLY A 33 32.87 35.30 16.37
N ASN A 34 32.39 35.85 17.48
CA ASN A 34 33.04 35.70 18.78
C ASN A 34 33.04 34.22 19.19
N GLY A 35 34.22 33.64 19.44
CA GLY A 35 34.38 32.22 19.79
C GLY A 35 34.07 31.23 18.66
N ALA A 36 34.02 31.65 17.39
CA ALA A 36 33.78 30.73 16.28
C ALA A 36 34.98 29.79 16.08
N LEU A 37 34.74 28.46 16.05
CA LEU A 37 35.77 27.41 15.99
C LEU A 37 36.91 27.60 17.02
N ASP A 38 36.61 28.14 18.20
CA ASP A 38 37.60 28.38 19.24
C ASP A 38 38.23 27.09 19.79
N GLY A 39 37.49 25.98 19.79
CA GLY A 39 37.94 24.65 20.16
C GLY A 39 38.66 23.87 19.05
N ASN A 40 38.69 24.35 17.81
CA ASN A 40 39.29 23.62 16.69
C ASN A 40 40.82 23.60 16.83
N THR A 41 41.43 22.41 16.83
CA THR A 41 42.87 22.22 17.03
C THR A 41 43.57 21.73 15.75
N THR A 42 43.02 20.69 15.11
CA THR A 42 43.61 20.05 13.91
C THR A 42 42.59 19.83 12.80
N GLY A 43 41.33 20.25 12.98
CA GLY A 43 40.28 20.03 12.00
C GLY A 43 40.43 20.95 10.79
N ASP A 44 40.13 20.42 9.62
CA ASP A 44 40.28 21.04 8.31
C ASP A 44 38.94 21.40 7.65
N ASP A 45 38.94 22.42 6.80
CA ASP A 45 37.83 22.79 5.90
C ASP A 45 36.48 23.04 6.63
N ASN A 46 36.53 23.51 7.88
CA ASN A 46 35.32 23.82 8.63
C ASN A 46 34.84 25.26 8.36
N ILE A 47 33.53 25.45 8.32
CA ILE A 47 32.89 26.76 8.16
C ILE A 47 32.03 27.03 9.39
N ALA A 48 32.37 28.05 10.17
CA ALA A 48 31.60 28.51 11.31
C ALA A 48 31.20 29.98 11.16
N LEU A 49 29.90 30.24 11.22
CA LEU A 49 29.32 31.57 11.11
C LEU A 49 28.37 31.82 12.28
N GLY A 50 28.71 32.76 13.17
CA GLY A 50 27.94 33.12 14.36
C GLY A 50 28.75 33.08 15.65
N VAL A 51 28.18 33.62 16.73
CA VAL A 51 28.79 33.56 18.07
C VAL A 51 28.84 32.11 18.55
N ALA A 52 30.01 31.66 18.99
CA ALA A 52 30.30 30.29 19.43
C ALA A 52 29.97 29.21 18.39
N ALA A 53 29.83 29.58 17.11
CA ALA A 53 29.54 28.62 16.05
C ALA A 53 30.69 27.63 15.89
N GLY A 54 30.39 26.33 15.84
CA GLY A 54 31.40 25.28 15.75
C GLY A 54 32.32 25.13 16.98
N SER A 55 32.00 25.73 18.13
CA SER A 55 32.82 25.63 19.36
C SER A 55 33.05 24.20 19.85
N SER A 56 32.17 23.25 19.49
CA SER A 56 32.32 21.82 19.79
C SER A 56 33.18 21.04 18.79
N VAL A 57 33.67 21.69 17.72
CA VAL A 57 34.47 21.06 16.66
C VAL A 57 35.95 21.18 17.03
N ALA A 58 36.57 20.06 17.41
CA ALA A 58 37.95 20.03 17.91
C ALA A 58 38.95 19.47 16.89
N THR A 59 38.59 18.39 16.20
CA THR A 59 39.44 17.65 15.26
C THR A 59 38.69 17.16 14.02
N ALA A 60 37.38 17.40 13.95
CA ALA A 60 36.56 17.02 12.81
C ALA A 60 36.80 17.95 11.62
N ASN A 61 36.56 17.40 10.43
CA ASN A 61 36.78 18.07 9.15
C ASN A 61 35.47 18.30 8.43
N ASN A 62 35.42 19.30 7.54
CA ASN A 62 34.28 19.55 6.67
C ASN A 62 32.95 19.71 7.47
N VAL A 63 33.02 20.43 8.59
CA VAL A 63 31.85 20.78 9.40
C VAL A 63 31.37 22.18 9.06
N ILE A 64 30.10 22.29 8.65
CA ILE A 64 29.44 23.58 8.46
C ILE A 64 28.58 23.86 9.70
N SER A 65 28.82 24.96 10.39
CA SER A 65 28.10 25.40 11.60
C SER A 65 27.61 26.84 11.43
N ILE A 66 26.30 27.03 11.28
CA ILE A 66 25.68 28.35 11.13
C ILE A 66 24.80 28.63 12.35
N GLY A 67 25.27 29.50 13.23
CA GLY A 67 24.64 29.83 14.52
C GLY A 67 24.65 28.69 15.53
N ALA A 68 25.11 27.50 15.17
CA ALA A 68 25.10 26.29 16.00
C ALA A 68 26.49 25.97 16.54
N THR A 69 26.56 25.38 17.74
CA THR A 69 27.82 24.91 18.35
C THR A 69 28.47 23.74 17.59
N GLY A 70 27.69 23.01 16.78
CA GLY A 70 28.14 21.84 16.03
C GLY A 70 28.47 20.65 16.92
N ALA A 71 29.11 19.64 16.33
CA ALA A 71 29.67 18.49 17.03
C ALA A 71 30.99 18.07 16.37
N ASN A 72 31.86 17.38 17.13
CA ASN A 72 33.14 16.89 16.62
C ASN A 72 32.98 15.63 15.73
N VAL A 73 32.20 15.76 14.65
CA VAL A 73 31.90 14.70 13.69
C VAL A 73 32.06 15.27 12.29
N SER A 74 32.98 14.68 11.50
CA SER A 74 33.28 15.18 10.15
C SER A 74 32.10 15.02 9.20
N ASP A 75 32.10 15.79 8.11
CA ASP A 75 31.08 15.75 7.04
C ASP A 75 29.66 16.02 7.54
N THR A 76 29.50 17.02 8.40
CA THR A 76 28.20 17.38 9.00
C THR A 76 27.85 18.86 8.80
N THR A 77 26.56 19.15 8.72
CA THR A 77 26.02 20.51 8.63
C THR A 77 25.04 20.76 9.76
N TRP A 78 25.31 21.80 10.55
CA TRP A 78 24.53 22.22 11.70
C TRP A 78 24.06 23.66 11.47
N ILE A 79 22.76 23.86 11.46
CA ILE A 79 22.15 25.18 11.30
C ILE A 79 21.21 25.40 12.47
N ASP A 80 21.39 26.49 13.19
CA ASP A 80 20.50 26.86 14.29
C ASP A 80 19.14 27.36 13.79
N ASN A 81 18.12 27.32 14.64
CA ASN A 81 16.75 27.78 14.36
C ASN A 81 16.00 27.04 13.23
N ILE A 82 16.35 25.78 12.97
CA ILE A 82 15.57 24.90 12.06
C ILE A 82 14.83 23.77 12.80
N TYR A 83 15.38 23.29 13.92
CA TYR A 83 14.73 22.25 14.73
C TYR A 83 13.58 22.87 15.55
N ALA A 84 12.47 22.12 15.66
CA ALA A 84 11.26 22.55 16.38
C ALA A 84 10.71 23.93 15.98
N THR A 85 11.03 24.40 14.76
CA THR A 85 10.60 25.69 14.23
C THR A 85 9.51 25.47 13.19
N THR A 86 8.36 26.13 13.35
CA THR A 86 7.22 25.98 12.43
C THR A 86 7.29 26.97 11.28
N THR A 87 6.84 26.54 10.09
CA THR A 87 6.70 27.45 8.95
C THR A 87 5.42 28.25 9.05
N VAL A 88 5.44 29.51 8.60
CA VAL A 88 4.30 30.44 8.65
C VAL A 88 3.40 30.41 7.40
N SER A 89 3.59 29.44 6.51
CA SER A 89 2.81 29.28 5.27
C SER A 89 2.02 27.98 5.29
N ALA A 90 0.79 28.03 4.77
CA ALA A 90 -0.04 26.85 4.56
C ALA A 90 0.44 25.96 3.39
N THR A 91 1.38 26.45 2.57
CA THR A 91 1.85 25.79 1.34
C THR A 91 3.35 25.46 1.36
N THR A 92 3.91 25.24 2.55
CA THR A 92 5.31 24.85 2.73
C THR A 92 5.65 23.55 2.00
N LEU A 93 6.79 23.56 1.29
CA LEU A 93 7.31 22.39 0.59
C LEU A 93 8.40 21.70 1.43
N PRO A 94 8.50 20.35 1.36
CA PRO A 94 9.63 19.64 1.94
C PRO A 94 10.91 19.99 1.18
N VAL A 95 12.00 20.19 1.94
CA VAL A 95 13.34 20.37 1.36
C VAL A 95 13.92 19.00 1.01
N VAL A 96 14.50 18.90 -0.19
CA VAL A 96 15.20 17.70 -0.67
C VAL A 96 16.65 18.05 -1.02
N VAL A 97 17.51 17.04 -1.07
CA VAL A 97 18.93 17.15 -1.47
C VAL A 97 19.13 16.34 -2.76
N SER A 98 19.72 16.95 -3.80
CA SER A 98 20.08 16.24 -5.04
C SER A 98 21.31 15.34 -4.85
N ASP A 99 21.57 14.48 -5.83
CA ASP A 99 22.79 13.67 -5.93
C ASP A 99 24.08 14.51 -5.99
N SER A 100 23.99 15.77 -6.43
CA SER A 100 25.08 16.74 -6.44
C SER A 100 25.16 17.60 -5.17
N GLY A 101 24.38 17.29 -4.13
CA GLY A 101 24.36 18.04 -2.86
C GLY A 101 23.57 19.35 -2.89
N GLN A 102 22.72 19.58 -3.90
CA GLN A 102 21.90 20.79 -3.99
C GLN A 102 20.66 20.69 -3.11
N LEU A 103 20.49 21.62 -2.17
CA LEU A 103 19.22 21.81 -1.45
C LEU A 103 18.17 22.44 -2.35
N GLY A 104 16.95 21.91 -2.35
CA GLY A 104 15.88 22.44 -3.17
C GLY A 104 14.50 21.84 -2.88
N THR A 105 13.62 21.92 -3.86
CA THR A 105 12.26 21.34 -3.84
C THR A 105 12.01 20.63 -5.16
N ALA A 106 11.15 19.60 -5.15
CA ALA A 106 10.85 18.81 -6.35
C ALA A 106 9.59 19.32 -7.07
N PRO A 107 9.69 19.85 -8.31
CA PRO A 107 8.52 20.29 -9.05
C PRO A 107 7.74 19.10 -9.65
N SER A 108 6.41 19.17 -9.66
CA SER A 108 5.54 18.09 -10.21
C SER A 108 4.54 18.55 -11.29
N SER A 109 4.56 19.84 -11.67
CA SER A 109 3.71 20.35 -12.76
C SER A 109 4.07 19.71 -14.10
N ALA A 110 3.07 19.47 -14.96
CA ALA A 110 3.26 18.95 -16.31
C ALA A 110 4.26 19.77 -17.15
N ARG A 111 4.41 21.08 -16.86
CA ARG A 111 5.38 21.97 -17.52
C ARG A 111 6.84 21.51 -17.39
N PHE A 112 7.14 20.75 -16.34
CA PHE A 112 8.48 20.23 -16.04
C PHE A 112 8.63 18.75 -16.39
N LYS A 113 7.64 18.16 -17.08
CA LYS A 113 7.59 16.73 -17.40
C LYS A 113 7.48 16.52 -18.90
N LYS A 114 8.06 15.43 -19.39
CA LYS A 114 7.95 14.96 -20.78
C LYS A 114 7.53 13.49 -20.79
N GLU A 115 6.94 13.04 -21.90
CA GLU A 115 6.58 11.62 -22.12
C GLU A 115 5.66 11.04 -21.03
N ILE A 116 4.67 11.82 -20.59
CA ILE A 116 3.73 11.43 -19.52
C ILE A 116 2.82 10.30 -20.03
N LYS A 117 2.91 9.13 -19.39
CA LYS A 117 2.12 7.93 -19.69
C LYS A 117 1.65 7.26 -18.38
N PRO A 118 0.58 6.43 -18.42
CA PRO A 118 0.23 5.57 -17.29
C PRO A 118 1.40 4.66 -16.86
N MET A 119 1.46 4.30 -15.57
CA MET A 119 2.55 3.46 -15.05
C MET A 119 2.39 1.98 -15.43
N ASP A 120 1.16 1.52 -15.72
CA ASP A 120 0.85 0.15 -16.12
C ASP A 120 1.67 -0.90 -15.34
N LYS A 121 2.41 -1.78 -16.01
CA LYS A 121 3.21 -2.84 -15.36
C LYS A 121 4.45 -2.34 -14.63
N ALA A 122 4.88 -1.09 -14.86
CA ALA A 122 6.10 -0.58 -14.23
C ALA A 122 6.00 -0.54 -12.71
N SER A 123 4.81 -0.30 -12.16
CA SER A 123 4.57 -0.29 -10.71
C SER A 123 4.43 -1.69 -10.09
N GLU A 124 4.27 -2.75 -10.86
CA GLU A 124 4.11 -4.12 -10.33
C GLU A 124 5.38 -4.64 -9.64
N THR A 125 6.55 -4.08 -9.96
CA THR A 125 7.82 -4.45 -9.33
C THR A 125 7.80 -4.25 -7.81
N ILE A 126 6.97 -3.32 -7.31
CA ILE A 126 6.89 -3.06 -5.87
C ILE A 126 6.28 -4.23 -5.09
N LEU A 127 5.50 -5.10 -5.76
CA LEU A 127 4.85 -6.25 -5.14
C LEU A 127 5.85 -7.34 -4.74
N ALA A 128 7.06 -7.32 -5.31
CA ALA A 128 8.15 -8.23 -4.96
C ALA A 128 9.07 -7.68 -3.86
N LEU A 129 8.88 -6.42 -3.43
CA LEU A 129 9.69 -5.80 -2.38
C LEU A 129 9.35 -6.40 -1.02
N LYS A 130 10.34 -6.46 -0.13
CA LYS A 130 10.24 -7.08 1.19
C LYS A 130 10.42 -6.01 2.27
N PRO A 131 9.32 -5.50 2.87
CA PRO A 131 9.42 -4.59 4.02
C PRO A 131 10.12 -5.27 5.19
N VAL A 132 10.97 -4.50 5.88
CA VAL A 132 11.73 -4.94 7.04
C VAL A 132 11.57 -3.98 8.21
N THR A 133 11.77 -4.51 9.41
CA THR A 133 11.95 -3.73 10.63
C THR A 133 13.43 -3.76 11.02
N PHE A 134 14.02 -2.61 11.33
CA PHE A 134 15.45 -2.51 11.64
C PHE A 134 15.74 -1.40 12.67
N HIS A 135 16.98 -1.35 13.15
CA HIS A 135 17.50 -0.26 13.97
C HIS A 135 18.75 0.30 13.28
N TYR A 136 18.93 1.61 13.30
CA TYR A 136 20.17 2.20 12.80
C TYR A 136 21.32 1.86 13.74
N LYS A 137 22.48 1.48 13.18
CA LYS A 137 23.69 1.19 13.99
C LYS A 137 24.16 2.39 14.82
N SER A 138 23.87 3.61 14.35
CA SER A 138 24.21 4.86 15.01
C SER A 138 23.18 5.30 16.05
N ASP A 139 22.00 4.66 16.10
CA ASP A 139 20.93 5.02 17.02
C ASP A 139 21.10 4.29 18.36
N ASN A 140 21.23 5.06 19.44
CA ASN A 140 21.32 4.55 20.80
C ASN A 140 19.96 4.55 21.51
N THR A 141 18.90 5.08 20.88
CA THR A 141 17.55 5.15 21.46
C THR A 141 16.76 3.85 21.29
N ASN A 142 17.27 2.91 20.47
CA ASN A 142 16.64 1.62 20.15
C ASN A 142 15.20 1.76 19.66
N ILE A 143 14.93 2.79 18.84
CA ILE A 143 13.59 2.98 18.25
C ILE A 143 13.51 2.16 16.96
N PRO A 144 12.59 1.19 16.85
CA PRO A 144 12.45 0.40 15.63
C PRO A 144 12.01 1.27 14.45
N GLN A 145 12.68 1.09 13.33
CA GLN A 145 12.40 1.73 12.06
C GLN A 145 11.80 0.71 11.09
N PHE A 146 11.07 1.21 10.09
CA PHE A 146 10.41 0.41 9.08
C PHE A 146 10.83 0.89 7.70
N GLY A 147 11.12 -0.03 6.79
CA GLY A 147 11.55 0.35 5.45
C GLY A 147 11.94 -0.84 4.59
N LEU A 148 12.86 -0.59 3.67
CA LEU A 148 13.40 -1.53 2.71
C LEU A 148 14.93 -1.54 2.79
N ILE A 149 15.54 -2.68 2.48
CA ILE A 149 16.98 -2.81 2.27
C ILE A 149 17.30 -2.40 0.83
N ALA A 150 18.20 -1.44 0.64
CA ALA A 150 18.48 -0.87 -0.68
C ALA A 150 19.07 -1.90 -1.65
N GLU A 151 19.88 -2.83 -1.14
CA GLU A 151 20.46 -3.94 -1.89
C GLU A 151 19.38 -4.90 -2.41
N ASP A 152 18.44 -5.32 -1.55
CA ASP A 152 17.31 -6.16 -1.95
C ASP A 152 16.42 -5.47 -2.99
N VAL A 153 16.21 -4.15 -2.84
CA VAL A 153 15.45 -3.36 -3.83
C VAL A 153 16.22 -3.29 -5.15
N ALA A 154 17.55 -3.17 -5.13
CA ALA A 154 18.37 -3.12 -6.34
C ALA A 154 18.26 -4.39 -7.19
N GLU A 155 18.11 -5.56 -6.56
CA GLU A 155 17.89 -6.83 -7.25
C GLU A 155 16.54 -6.88 -7.98
N VAL A 156 15.51 -6.24 -7.41
CA VAL A 156 14.15 -6.22 -7.97
C VAL A 156 13.99 -5.12 -9.01
N ASN A 157 14.44 -3.90 -8.70
CA ASN A 157 14.35 -2.73 -9.57
C ASN A 157 15.47 -1.71 -9.24
N PRO A 158 16.57 -1.69 -10.03
CA PRO A 158 17.71 -0.81 -9.78
C PRO A 158 17.41 0.68 -9.99
N ASP A 159 16.35 1.04 -10.73
CA ASP A 159 15.98 2.45 -10.97
C ASP A 159 15.42 3.16 -9.72
N LEU A 160 15.11 2.37 -8.69
CA LEU A 160 14.66 2.85 -7.38
C LEU A 160 15.81 3.15 -6.42
N ILE A 161 17.06 3.04 -6.86
CA ILE A 161 18.23 3.22 -5.99
C ILE A 161 18.95 4.52 -6.30
N VAL A 162 19.27 5.26 -5.24
CA VAL A 162 20.26 6.33 -5.27
C VAL A 162 21.59 5.78 -4.79
N ARG A 163 22.64 6.11 -5.51
CA ARG A 163 24.02 5.73 -5.18
C ARG A 163 24.73 6.88 -4.47
N ASP A 164 25.70 6.56 -3.63
CA ASP A 164 26.53 7.57 -2.98
C ASP A 164 27.57 8.19 -3.94
N LYS A 165 28.41 9.08 -3.40
CA LYS A 165 29.50 9.72 -4.15
C LYS A 165 30.54 8.75 -4.74
N ASN A 166 30.64 7.54 -4.21
CA ASN A 166 31.56 6.50 -4.68
C ASN A 166 30.90 5.56 -5.70
N GLY A 167 29.57 5.68 -5.89
CA GLY A 167 28.79 4.82 -6.76
C GLY A 167 28.21 3.59 -6.04
N ASP A 168 28.36 3.49 -4.73
CA ASP A 168 27.84 2.39 -3.93
C ASP A 168 26.34 2.55 -3.69
N ILE A 169 25.63 1.43 -3.49
CA ILE A 169 24.20 1.45 -3.15
C ILE A 169 24.03 2.18 -1.83
N TYR A 170 23.17 3.20 -1.79
CA TYR A 170 23.07 4.08 -0.64
C TYR A 170 21.66 4.14 -0.06
N THR A 171 20.65 4.49 -0.87
CA THR A 171 19.28 4.63 -0.37
C THR A 171 18.23 4.35 -1.43
N VAL A 172 17.02 4.07 -0.98
CA VAL A 172 15.84 3.83 -1.81
C VAL A 172 15.13 5.15 -2.10
N ARG A 173 14.67 5.31 -3.34
CA ARG A 173 13.77 6.39 -3.78
C ARG A 173 12.36 6.16 -3.27
N TYR A 174 12.15 6.37 -1.97
CA TYR A 174 10.85 6.18 -1.32
C TYR A 174 9.73 7.03 -1.92
N ASP A 175 10.04 8.20 -2.50
CA ASP A 175 9.09 9.03 -3.25
C ASP A 175 8.53 8.30 -4.48
N ALA A 176 9.39 7.60 -5.23
CA ALA A 176 8.99 6.79 -6.38
C ALA A 176 8.19 5.56 -5.94
N VAL A 177 8.63 4.88 -4.88
CA VAL A 177 7.90 3.74 -4.29
C VAL A 177 6.50 4.15 -3.88
N ASN A 178 6.33 5.29 -3.19
CA ASN A 178 5.02 5.79 -2.77
C ASN A 178 4.10 6.09 -3.97
N ALA A 179 4.63 6.65 -5.05
CA ALA A 179 3.86 6.89 -6.27
C ALA A 179 3.44 5.58 -6.96
N MET A 180 4.32 4.57 -6.99
CA MET A 180 4.02 3.24 -7.52
C MET A 180 2.96 2.52 -6.66
N LEU A 181 3.07 2.61 -5.34
CA LEU A 181 2.10 2.06 -4.38
C LEU A 181 0.70 2.63 -4.61
N LEU A 182 0.60 3.94 -4.85
CA LEU A 182 -0.67 4.57 -5.19
C LEU A 182 -1.28 3.96 -6.46
N ASN A 183 -0.48 3.71 -7.50
CA ASN A 183 -0.98 3.11 -8.74
C ASN A 183 -1.50 1.67 -8.51
N GLU A 184 -0.74 0.83 -7.79
CA GLU A 184 -1.18 -0.54 -7.46
C GLU A 184 -2.42 -0.55 -6.56
N PHE A 185 -2.49 0.35 -5.58
CA PHE A 185 -3.68 0.52 -4.74
C PHE A 185 -4.92 0.86 -5.58
N LEU A 186 -4.79 1.80 -6.53
CA LEU A 186 -5.89 2.19 -7.41
C LEU A 186 -6.31 1.06 -8.36
N LYS A 187 -5.38 0.23 -8.83
CA LYS A 187 -5.70 -0.97 -9.63
C LYS A 187 -6.50 -1.96 -8.81
N GLU A 188 -6.04 -2.28 -7.60
CA GLU A 188 -6.71 -3.26 -6.74
C GLU A 188 -8.09 -2.75 -6.30
N HIS A 189 -8.22 -1.45 -5.99
CA HIS A 189 -9.51 -0.84 -5.66
C HIS A 189 -10.54 -1.03 -6.77
N LYS A 190 -10.16 -0.74 -8.03
CA LYS A 190 -11.06 -0.95 -9.19
C LYS A 190 -11.47 -2.41 -9.35
N LYS A 191 -10.53 -3.33 -9.15
CA LYS A 191 -10.80 -4.77 -9.23
C LYS A 191 -11.79 -5.22 -8.15
N VAL A 192 -11.65 -4.70 -6.93
CA VAL A 192 -12.57 -4.97 -5.82
C VAL A 192 -13.96 -4.40 -6.10
N GLU A 193 -14.06 -3.19 -6.66
CA GLU A 193 -15.35 -2.61 -7.05
C GLU A 193 -16.06 -3.44 -8.11
N GLU A 194 -15.32 -3.93 -9.12
CA GLU A 194 -15.85 -4.79 -10.16
C GLU A 194 -16.35 -6.14 -9.59
N GLN A 195 -15.54 -6.79 -8.75
CA GLN A 195 -15.96 -8.02 -8.07
C GLN A 195 -17.19 -7.82 -7.18
N ALA A 196 -17.31 -6.67 -6.51
CA ALA A 196 -18.48 -6.33 -5.72
C ALA A 196 -19.73 -6.14 -6.59
N ARG A 197 -19.58 -5.60 -7.80
CA ARG A 197 -20.67 -5.49 -8.79
C ARG A 197 -21.11 -6.87 -9.26
N GLU A 198 -20.19 -7.71 -9.70
CA GLU A 198 -20.49 -9.09 -10.12
C GLU A 198 -21.18 -9.88 -9.01
N THR A 199 -20.70 -9.75 -7.77
CA THR A 199 -21.33 -10.40 -6.60
C THR A 199 -22.76 -9.92 -6.37
N ARG A 200 -23.03 -8.62 -6.58
CA ARG A 200 -24.39 -8.06 -6.48
C ARG A 200 -25.30 -8.59 -7.57
N GLU A 201 -24.80 -8.69 -8.80
CA GLU A 201 -25.55 -9.26 -9.93
C GLU A 201 -25.87 -10.73 -9.70
N GLN A 202 -24.88 -11.52 -9.30
CA GLN A 202 -25.08 -12.92 -8.93
C GLN A 202 -26.12 -13.07 -7.81
N LYS A 203 -26.08 -12.21 -6.78
CA LYS A 203 -27.07 -12.21 -5.70
C LYS A 203 -28.49 -11.91 -6.22
N ASN A 204 -28.63 -11.00 -7.18
CA ASN A 204 -29.92 -10.71 -7.80
C ASN A 204 -30.44 -11.91 -8.61
N VAL A 205 -29.58 -12.55 -9.40
CA VAL A 205 -29.93 -13.77 -10.16
C VAL A 205 -30.34 -14.91 -9.22
N ILE A 206 -29.60 -15.13 -8.12
CA ILE A 206 -29.96 -16.13 -7.10
C ILE A 206 -31.33 -15.84 -6.49
N ASN A 207 -31.65 -14.58 -6.20
CA ASN A 207 -32.97 -14.21 -5.68
C ASN A 207 -34.08 -14.47 -6.70
N GLN A 208 -33.86 -14.16 -7.97
CA GLN A 208 -34.82 -14.47 -9.05
C GLN A 208 -35.03 -15.98 -9.22
N LEU A 209 -33.96 -16.77 -9.20
CA LEU A 209 -34.03 -18.23 -9.27
C LEU A 209 -34.80 -18.81 -8.09
N LYS A 210 -34.60 -18.31 -6.87
CA LYS A 210 -35.38 -18.74 -5.69
C LYS A 210 -36.88 -18.51 -5.86
N VAL A 211 -37.27 -17.36 -6.41
CA VAL A 211 -38.68 -17.07 -6.70
C VAL A 211 -39.24 -18.05 -7.73
N SER A 212 -38.51 -18.28 -8.84
CA SER A 212 -38.95 -19.22 -9.88
C SER A 212 -39.05 -20.66 -9.37
N VAL A 213 -38.14 -21.10 -8.50
CA VAL A 213 -38.23 -22.43 -7.86
C VAL A 213 -39.49 -22.52 -7.00
N ALA A 214 -39.81 -21.50 -6.20
CA ALA A 214 -41.05 -21.49 -5.40
C ALA A 214 -42.32 -21.54 -6.28
N GLU A 215 -42.32 -20.85 -7.42
CA GLU A 215 -43.43 -20.90 -8.40
C GLU A 215 -43.57 -22.30 -9.03
N GLN A 216 -42.44 -22.94 -9.36
CA GLN A 216 -42.44 -24.32 -9.87
C GLN A 216 -42.93 -25.32 -8.81
N GLU A 217 -42.48 -25.20 -7.57
CA GLU A 217 -42.95 -26.02 -6.44
C GLU A 217 -44.46 -25.89 -6.24
N ALA A 218 -45.00 -24.67 -6.29
CA ALA A 218 -46.44 -24.43 -6.22
C ALA A 218 -47.22 -25.06 -7.39
N THR A 219 -46.68 -24.96 -8.61
CA THR A 219 -47.27 -25.57 -9.80
C THR A 219 -47.28 -27.09 -9.70
N ILE A 220 -46.19 -27.70 -9.24
CA ILE A 220 -46.08 -29.15 -9.03
C ILE A 220 -47.10 -29.61 -7.98
N ALA A 221 -47.25 -28.87 -6.87
CA ALA A 221 -48.24 -29.19 -5.84
C ALA A 221 -49.68 -29.13 -6.38
N HIS A 222 -49.99 -28.13 -7.20
CA HIS A 222 -51.30 -28.04 -7.87
C HIS A 222 -51.54 -29.23 -8.81
N GLN A 223 -50.56 -29.55 -9.66
CA GLN A 223 -50.65 -30.69 -10.58
C GLN A 223 -50.82 -32.02 -9.85
N GLN A 224 -50.11 -32.23 -8.73
CA GLN A 224 -50.30 -33.41 -7.89
C GLN A 224 -51.73 -33.50 -7.35
N THR A 225 -52.29 -32.38 -6.89
CA THR A 225 -53.66 -32.32 -6.39
C THR A 225 -54.68 -32.62 -7.49
N ASP A 226 -54.53 -32.01 -8.67
CA ASP A 226 -55.38 -32.27 -9.84
C ASP A 226 -55.32 -33.74 -10.28
N PHE A 227 -54.12 -34.33 -10.28
CA PHE A 227 -53.92 -35.72 -10.63
C PHE A 227 -54.63 -36.65 -9.64
N GLN A 228 -54.47 -36.40 -8.34
CA GLN A 228 -55.18 -37.15 -7.28
C GLN A 228 -56.70 -37.03 -7.39
N PHE A 229 -57.21 -35.84 -7.73
CA PHE A 229 -58.64 -35.63 -7.97
C PHE A 229 -59.14 -36.49 -9.14
N LYS A 230 -58.46 -36.44 -10.30
CA LYS A 230 -58.81 -37.26 -11.46
C LYS A 230 -58.70 -38.75 -11.19
N LEU A 231 -57.73 -39.19 -10.39
CA LEU A 231 -57.55 -40.58 -10.01
C LEU A 231 -58.74 -41.08 -9.18
N THR A 232 -59.12 -40.31 -8.15
CA THR A 232 -60.32 -40.58 -7.35
C THR A 232 -61.59 -40.64 -8.21
N GLU A 233 -61.72 -39.74 -9.18
CA GLU A 233 -62.88 -39.73 -10.09
C GLU A 233 -62.90 -40.96 -11.02
N GLN A 234 -61.74 -41.36 -11.55
CA GLN A 234 -61.62 -42.60 -12.33
C GLN A 234 -61.92 -43.85 -11.49
N GLU A 235 -61.42 -43.93 -10.25
CA GLU A 235 -61.72 -45.03 -9.33
C GLU A 235 -63.23 -45.15 -9.11
N LYS A 236 -63.92 -44.03 -8.86
CA LYS A 236 -65.38 -44.00 -8.69
C LYS A 236 -66.13 -44.45 -9.95
N GLN A 237 -65.66 -44.08 -11.14
CA GLN A 237 -66.23 -44.55 -12.40
C GLN A 237 -66.03 -46.06 -12.61
N ILE A 238 -64.85 -46.60 -12.25
CA ILE A 238 -64.55 -48.03 -12.32
C ILE A 238 -65.46 -48.81 -11.36
N GLU A 239 -65.67 -48.33 -10.12
CA GLU A 239 -66.59 -48.94 -9.16
C GLU A 239 -68.02 -48.98 -9.70
N ALA A 240 -68.51 -47.87 -10.27
CA ALA A 240 -69.83 -47.79 -10.87
C ALA A 240 -69.99 -48.79 -12.04
N LEU A 241 -69.00 -48.84 -12.94
CA LEU A 241 -69.00 -49.77 -14.08
C LEU A 241 -68.97 -51.23 -13.62
N THR A 242 -68.19 -51.53 -12.58
CA THR A 242 -68.11 -52.87 -11.97
C THR A 242 -69.45 -53.29 -11.36
N SER A 243 -70.12 -52.37 -10.66
CA SER A 243 -71.47 -52.59 -10.11
C SER A 243 -72.48 -52.89 -11.21
N ASP A 244 -72.45 -52.13 -12.31
CA ASP A 244 -73.37 -52.35 -13.43
C ASP A 244 -73.07 -53.66 -14.17
N LEU A 245 -71.80 -54.04 -14.34
CA LEU A 245 -71.40 -55.35 -14.87
C LEU A 245 -71.93 -56.51 -14.02
N GLN A 246 -71.85 -56.41 -12.69
CA GLN A 246 -72.41 -57.41 -11.78
C GLN A 246 -73.93 -57.55 -11.95
N LYS A 247 -74.65 -56.44 -12.09
CA LYS A 247 -76.10 -56.45 -12.36
C LYS A 247 -76.43 -57.12 -13.70
N VAL A 248 -75.71 -56.79 -14.76
CA VAL A 248 -75.89 -57.40 -16.09
C VAL A 248 -75.58 -58.90 -16.05
N SER A 249 -74.51 -59.30 -15.37
CA SER A 249 -74.17 -60.72 -15.20
C SER A 249 -75.25 -61.48 -14.44
N ALA A 250 -75.81 -60.89 -13.37
CA ALA A 250 -76.91 -61.49 -12.61
C ALA A 250 -78.19 -61.64 -13.46
N GLN A 251 -78.50 -60.65 -14.32
CA GLN A 251 -79.61 -60.74 -15.27
C GLN A 251 -79.38 -61.82 -16.34
N LEU A 252 -78.14 -61.99 -16.81
CA LEU A 252 -77.80 -63.01 -17.79
C LEU A 252 -77.92 -64.43 -17.22
N GLU A 253 -77.45 -64.66 -15.99
CA GLU A 253 -77.60 -65.93 -15.27
C GLU A 253 -79.09 -66.26 -15.01
N ALA A 254 -79.90 -65.26 -14.67
CA ALA A 254 -81.35 -65.42 -14.54
C ALA A 254 -82.04 -65.78 -15.88
N SER A 255 -81.49 -65.35 -17.01
CA SER A 255 -82.02 -65.68 -18.35
C SER A 255 -81.64 -67.10 -18.83
N LYS A 256 -80.49 -67.64 -18.42
CA LYS A 256 -80.05 -69.02 -18.74
C LYS A 256 -80.79 -70.10 -17.93
N SER A 257 -81.43 -69.73 -16.84
CA SER A 257 -82.14 -70.64 -15.92
C SER A 257 -83.64 -70.77 -16.22
N GLY A 258 -84.12 -70.26 -17.36
CA GLY A 258 -85.48 -70.50 -17.87
C GLY A 258 -85.66 -71.93 -18.45
N PRO A 259 -86.84 -72.56 -18.31
CA PRO A 259 -86.99 -74.01 -18.34
C PRO A 259 -86.81 -74.65 -19.73
N GLN A 260 -85.87 -75.59 -19.87
CA GLN A 260 -85.93 -76.62 -20.90
C GLN A 260 -86.90 -77.71 -20.47
N MET A 261 -88.15 -77.61 -20.92
CA MET A 261 -89.08 -78.74 -20.92
C MET A 261 -88.57 -79.80 -21.89
N VAL A 262 -88.40 -81.03 -21.39
CA VAL A 262 -88.45 -82.23 -22.23
C VAL A 262 -89.46 -83.17 -21.58
N GLU A 263 -90.64 -83.25 -22.22
CA GLU A 263 -91.63 -84.30 -22.01
C GLU A 263 -90.98 -85.67 -22.26
N SER A 264 -91.24 -86.66 -21.39
CA SER A 264 -91.51 -88.00 -21.90
C SER A 264 -92.36 -88.81 -20.94
N ASN A 265 -93.56 -89.13 -21.42
CA ASN A 265 -94.48 -90.15 -20.91
C ASN A 265 -93.80 -91.52 -20.75
N GLN A 266 -94.01 -92.18 -19.62
CA GLN A 266 -94.81 -93.42 -19.48
C GLN A 266 -94.80 -93.91 -18.03
#